data_AF-A0A077Z9U6-F1
#
_entry.id   AF-A0A077Z9U6-F1
#
_cell.length_a   1.000
_cell.length_b   1.000
_cell.length_c   1.000
_cell.angle_alpha   90.00
_cell.angle_beta   90.00
_cell.angle_gamma   90.00
#
_symmetry.space_group_name_H-M   'P 1'
#
loop_
_entity.id
_entity.type
_entity.pdbx_description
1 polymer ?
#
loop_
_entity_poly.entity_id
_entity_poly.type
_entity_poly.pdbx_seq_one_letter_code
_entity_poly.pdbx_strand_id
1 'polypeptide(L)'
;MFRKVFDCKMMTIYAEAYRSFCFLAVASVCMPFTPTVVFDLDDRFLEAKENGLWLVMLYAPWCGHCKRLLPTFDQVARALSGSHVQVAKLDCTKYPSLANKLKVNGYPTIRLYRHGELFEYTGERTKEAIMDFTDKVTGYVSIAQPCLVCIKMHIRSKLVGGKSFEFSEDDGDLERWFQSERWPAFPLIKHETLYEIGTCCNKYLVVFVLDFVEKRKTNSPVKRYWSKYLSLKSRQFQLVWFDGNSLASSILLRAVPIPSLFAFNATSHYHYLPEDDMANLTEEALLLFLQRVDNGDVKVTIRAADVGWFNIMFSNQPLLACCLFGLPLGIASVICYTICSTDVSMSTDEVYDESDESGTDHEKAE
;
A
#
# COMPACT_ATOMS: atom_id res chain seq x y z
N MET A 1 -21.56 -56.78 47.28
CA MET A 1 -22.97 -57.11 46.97
C MET A 1 -23.26 -56.66 45.53
N PHE A 2 -22.61 -57.29 44.54
CA PHE A 2 -23.18 -58.29 43.63
C PHE A 2 -24.31 -57.78 42.69
N ARG A 3 -23.97 -56.85 41.78
CA ARG A 3 -24.50 -56.81 40.39
C ARG A 3 -23.60 -55.91 39.51
N LYS A 4 -22.34 -56.33 39.35
CA LYS A 4 -21.45 -55.92 38.25
C LYS A 4 -21.53 -57.00 37.16
N VAL A 5 -21.28 -56.61 35.90
CA VAL A 5 -20.73 -57.45 34.80
C VAL A 5 -21.67 -57.95 33.66
N PHE A 6 -22.95 -57.57 33.58
CA PHE A 6 -23.76 -57.79 32.36
C PHE A 6 -24.60 -56.51 32.15
N ASP A 7 -24.29 -55.60 31.22
CA ASP A 7 -24.73 -55.67 29.82
C ASP A 7 -24.02 -54.64 28.90
N CYS A 8 -22.82 -54.18 29.25
CA CYS A 8 -22.16 -53.12 28.48
C CYS A 8 -21.63 -53.56 27.10
N LYS A 9 -21.54 -54.87 26.81
CA LYS A 9 -21.11 -55.40 25.49
C LYS A 9 -22.23 -55.49 24.46
N MET A 10 -23.50 -55.55 24.87
CA MET A 10 -24.60 -55.63 23.89
C MET A 10 -24.96 -54.25 23.33
N MET A 11 -24.87 -53.18 24.13
CA MET A 11 -25.15 -51.83 23.65
C MET A 11 -24.12 -51.31 22.63
N THR A 12 -22.87 -51.75 22.68
CA THR A 12 -21.86 -51.35 21.68
C THR A 12 -22.12 -51.96 20.30
N ILE A 13 -22.61 -53.20 20.23
CA ILE A 13 -22.89 -53.87 18.94
C ILE A 13 -24.11 -53.22 18.25
N TYR A 14 -25.15 -52.88 19.01
CA TYR A 14 -26.31 -52.16 18.45
C TYR A 14 -25.96 -50.72 18.01
N ALA A 15 -25.05 -50.03 18.72
CA ALA A 15 -24.60 -48.70 18.33
C ALA A 15 -23.72 -48.69 17.07
N GLU A 16 -22.89 -49.71 16.86
CA GLU A 16 -22.08 -49.86 15.64
C GLU A 16 -22.93 -50.26 14.43
N ALA A 17 -23.93 -51.12 14.61
CA ALA A 17 -24.87 -51.49 13.55
C ALA A 17 -25.73 -50.29 13.09
N TYR A 18 -26.22 -49.47 14.02
CA TYR A 18 -26.99 -48.26 13.66
C TYR A 18 -26.11 -47.20 12.97
N ARG A 19 -24.85 -47.04 13.40
CA ARG A 19 -23.90 -46.16 12.70
C ARG A 19 -23.64 -46.62 11.26
N SER A 20 -23.46 -47.91 11.02
CA SER A 20 -23.20 -48.41 9.67
C SER A 20 -24.44 -48.34 8.76
N PHE A 21 -25.65 -48.49 9.31
CA PHE A 21 -26.89 -48.37 8.54
C PHE A 21 -27.26 -46.91 8.22
N CYS A 22 -27.00 -45.97 9.13
CA CYS A 22 -27.16 -44.54 8.86
C CYS A 22 -26.16 -44.01 7.83
N PHE A 23 -24.92 -44.52 7.80
CA PHE A 23 -23.92 -44.09 6.81
C PHE A 23 -24.25 -44.52 5.37
N LEU A 24 -24.91 -45.66 5.18
CA LEU A 24 -25.29 -46.14 3.85
C LEU A 24 -26.58 -45.48 3.32
N ALA A 25 -27.50 -45.09 4.18
CA ALA A 25 -28.75 -44.43 3.76
C ALA A 25 -28.55 -42.95 3.36
N VAL A 26 -27.55 -42.25 3.91
CA VAL A 26 -27.29 -40.83 3.57
C VAL A 26 -26.49 -40.70 2.27
N ALA A 27 -25.77 -41.74 1.85
CA ALA A 27 -24.93 -41.70 0.64
C ALA A 27 -25.72 -41.71 -0.69
N SER A 28 -27.01 -42.08 -0.70
CA SER A 28 -27.78 -42.30 -1.94
C SER A 28 -28.62 -41.12 -2.42
N VAL A 29 -28.63 -39.97 -1.73
CA VAL A 29 -29.46 -38.79 -2.11
C VAL A 29 -28.65 -37.50 -2.26
N CYS A 30 -27.32 -37.56 -2.14
CA CYS A 30 -26.49 -36.38 -2.33
C CYS A 30 -26.26 -36.11 -3.83
N MET A 31 -27.21 -35.45 -4.50
CA MET A 31 -26.84 -34.64 -5.68
C MET A 31 -25.69 -33.72 -5.24
N PRO A 32 -24.59 -33.62 -6.02
CA PRO A 32 -23.52 -32.71 -5.69
C PRO A 32 -24.01 -31.28 -5.93
N PHE A 33 -24.65 -30.69 -4.93
CA PHE A 33 -24.91 -29.26 -4.90
C PHE A 33 -23.56 -28.60 -4.61
N THR A 34 -22.78 -28.31 -5.65
CA THR A 34 -21.56 -27.53 -5.48
C THR A 34 -21.99 -26.15 -4.96
N PRO A 35 -21.53 -25.70 -3.78
CA PRO A 35 -21.89 -24.37 -3.30
C PRO A 35 -21.39 -23.35 -4.32
N THR A 36 -22.31 -22.59 -4.91
CA THR A 36 -21.97 -21.48 -5.80
C THR A 36 -21.27 -20.41 -4.98
N VAL A 37 -20.01 -20.16 -5.29
CA VAL A 37 -19.17 -19.15 -4.60
C VAL A 37 -19.61 -17.72 -4.93
N VAL A 38 -20.42 -17.55 -5.98
CA VAL A 38 -20.96 -16.25 -6.39
C VAL A 38 -22.18 -15.91 -5.54
N PHE A 39 -22.13 -14.78 -4.84
CA PHE A 39 -23.27 -14.25 -4.10
C PHE A 39 -24.33 -13.65 -5.03
N ASP A 40 -25.60 -13.94 -4.78
CA ASP A 40 -26.72 -13.25 -5.41
C ASP A 40 -27.06 -11.99 -4.61
N LEU A 41 -26.87 -10.82 -5.20
CA LEU A 41 -27.15 -9.55 -4.55
C LEU A 41 -28.65 -9.20 -4.60
N ASP A 42 -29.10 -8.53 -3.54
CA ASP A 42 -30.42 -7.94 -3.41
C ASP A 42 -30.34 -6.40 -3.39
N ASP A 43 -31.46 -5.76 -3.09
CA ASP A 43 -31.62 -4.31 -3.01
C ASP A 43 -30.76 -3.64 -1.92
N ARG A 44 -30.22 -4.40 -0.95
CA ARG A 44 -29.34 -3.91 0.12
C ARG A 44 -27.90 -3.66 -0.33
N PHE A 45 -27.56 -4.00 -1.57
CA PHE A 45 -26.20 -3.83 -2.10
C PHE A 45 -25.70 -2.37 -2.06
N LEU A 46 -26.59 -1.36 -2.07
CA LEU A 46 -26.17 0.04 -2.00
C LEU A 46 -25.42 0.40 -0.71
N GLU A 47 -25.72 -0.26 0.39
CA GLU A 47 -25.03 -0.06 1.67
C GLU A 47 -23.78 -0.94 1.75
N ALA A 48 -23.87 -2.17 1.22
CA ALA A 48 -22.77 -3.12 1.21
C ALA A 48 -21.59 -2.67 0.34
N LYS A 49 -21.83 -1.94 -0.77
CA LYS A 49 -20.78 -1.50 -1.70
C LYS A 49 -19.75 -0.55 -1.08
N GLU A 50 -20.11 0.17 -0.01
CA GLU A 50 -19.21 1.12 0.67
C GLU A 50 -18.14 0.39 1.49
N ASN A 51 -18.48 -0.82 1.97
CA ASN A 51 -17.62 -1.61 2.83
C ASN A 51 -17.12 -2.87 2.11
N GLY A 52 -15.81 -2.93 1.86
CA GLY A 52 -15.13 -4.10 1.32
C GLY A 52 -14.79 -4.00 -0.17
N LEU A 53 -14.38 -5.14 -0.72
CA LEU A 53 -14.00 -5.31 -2.12
C LEU A 53 -15.04 -6.21 -2.79
N TRP A 54 -15.82 -5.66 -3.71
CA TRP A 54 -16.87 -6.40 -4.40
C TRP A 54 -16.62 -6.43 -5.90
N LEU A 55 -16.49 -7.63 -6.47
CA LEU A 55 -16.50 -7.83 -7.92
C LEU A 55 -17.90 -8.26 -8.34
N VAL A 56 -18.62 -7.37 -9.02
CA VAL A 56 -20.04 -7.55 -9.32
C VAL A 56 -20.29 -7.66 -10.82
N MET A 57 -20.99 -8.72 -11.22
CA MET A 57 -21.55 -8.88 -12.56
C MET A 57 -23.01 -8.43 -12.59
N LEU A 58 -23.25 -7.32 -13.28
CA LEU A 58 -24.58 -6.77 -13.57
C LEU A 58 -25.11 -7.45 -14.83
N TYR A 59 -26.18 -8.24 -14.70
CA TYR A 59 -26.67 -9.08 -15.79
C TYR A 59 -28.19 -9.05 -15.94
N ALA A 60 -28.65 -9.56 -17.08
CA ALA A 60 -30.05 -9.84 -17.35
C ALA A 60 -30.20 -11.30 -17.81
N PRO A 61 -31.20 -12.06 -17.31
CA PRO A 61 -31.35 -13.50 -17.57
C PRO A 61 -31.62 -13.83 -19.04
N TRP A 62 -32.18 -12.88 -19.81
CA TRP A 62 -32.45 -13.04 -21.24
C TRP A 62 -31.23 -12.72 -22.13
N CYS A 63 -30.15 -12.15 -21.60
CA CYS A 63 -28.99 -11.74 -22.40
C CYS A 63 -28.07 -12.92 -22.74
N GLY A 64 -27.92 -13.22 -24.04
CA GLY A 64 -27.07 -14.31 -24.52
C GLY A 64 -25.58 -14.15 -24.15
N HIS A 65 -25.06 -12.91 -24.13
CA HIS A 65 -23.68 -12.64 -23.69
C HIS A 65 -23.49 -12.90 -22.19
N CYS A 66 -24.50 -12.62 -21.36
CA CYS A 66 -24.47 -12.94 -19.94
C CYS A 66 -24.41 -14.45 -19.71
N LYS A 67 -25.28 -15.22 -20.40
CA LYS A 67 -25.30 -16.69 -20.27
C LYS A 67 -23.96 -17.34 -20.60
N ARG A 68 -23.24 -16.84 -21.60
CA ARG A 68 -21.90 -17.33 -21.95
C ARG A 68 -20.83 -16.97 -20.91
N LEU A 69 -20.96 -15.84 -20.24
CA LEU A 69 -19.99 -15.35 -19.25
C LEU A 69 -20.16 -16.00 -17.87
N LEU A 70 -21.38 -16.39 -17.49
CA LEU A 70 -21.67 -17.03 -16.19
C LEU A 70 -20.68 -18.14 -15.79
N PRO A 71 -20.39 -19.17 -16.63
CA PRO A 71 -19.46 -20.23 -16.23
C PRO A 71 -18.01 -19.73 -16.06
N THR A 72 -17.59 -18.72 -16.81
CA THR A 72 -16.28 -18.08 -16.63
C THR A 72 -16.26 -17.28 -15.33
N PHE A 73 -17.35 -16.57 -15.02
CA PHE A 73 -17.47 -15.77 -13.80
C PHE A 73 -17.52 -16.65 -12.54
N ASP A 74 -18.16 -17.81 -12.60
CA ASP A 74 -18.11 -18.82 -11.53
C ASP A 74 -16.68 -19.34 -11.30
N GLN A 75 -15.89 -19.50 -12.36
CA GLN A 75 -14.47 -19.87 -12.21
C GLN A 75 -13.64 -18.75 -11.57
N VAL A 76 -13.93 -17.49 -11.89
CA VAL A 76 -13.31 -16.33 -11.23
C VAL A 76 -13.67 -16.32 -9.74
N ALA A 77 -14.95 -16.55 -9.39
CA ALA A 77 -15.39 -16.63 -7.99
C ALA A 77 -14.69 -17.75 -7.22
N ARG A 78 -14.57 -18.94 -7.80
CA ARG A 78 -13.81 -20.05 -7.19
C ARG A 78 -12.34 -19.67 -6.99
N ALA A 79 -11.72 -19.03 -7.96
CA ALA A 79 -10.33 -18.57 -7.85
C ALA A 79 -10.14 -17.50 -6.76
N LEU A 80 -11.13 -16.65 -6.54
CA LEU A 80 -11.10 -15.57 -5.55
C LEU A 80 -11.66 -15.97 -4.17
N SER A 81 -12.13 -17.21 -3.98
CA SER A 81 -12.76 -17.69 -2.74
C SER A 81 -11.92 -17.53 -1.46
N GLY A 82 -10.60 -17.47 -1.57
CA GLY A 82 -9.67 -17.22 -0.46
C GLY A 82 -9.14 -15.78 -0.36
N SER A 83 -9.62 -14.88 -1.21
CA SER A 83 -9.24 -13.47 -1.22
C SER A 83 -10.22 -12.62 -0.40
N HIS A 84 -9.87 -11.35 -0.17
CA HIS A 84 -10.79 -10.37 0.43
C HIS A 84 -11.85 -9.86 -0.56
N VAL A 85 -11.83 -10.32 -1.82
CA VAL A 85 -12.75 -9.90 -2.87
C VAL A 85 -13.97 -10.80 -2.88
N GLN A 86 -15.13 -10.21 -2.61
CA GLN A 86 -16.42 -10.88 -2.69
C GLN A 86 -16.93 -10.81 -4.12
N VAL A 87 -17.13 -11.99 -4.73
CA VAL A 87 -17.61 -12.09 -6.11
C VAL A 87 -19.12 -12.31 -6.09
N ALA A 88 -19.85 -11.45 -6.79
CA ALA A 88 -21.30 -11.43 -6.74
C ALA A 88 -21.93 -11.13 -8.10
N LYS A 89 -23.20 -11.47 -8.26
CA LYS A 89 -23.99 -11.15 -9.45
C LYS A 89 -25.28 -10.45 -9.03
N LEU A 90 -25.72 -9.49 -9.83
CA LEU A 90 -26.96 -8.74 -9.63
C LEU A 90 -27.83 -8.86 -10.86
N ASP A 91 -29.04 -9.40 -10.67
CA ASP A 91 -30.07 -9.43 -11.70
C ASP A 91 -30.74 -8.06 -11.80
N CYS A 92 -30.35 -7.29 -12.81
CA CYS A 92 -30.89 -5.95 -13.05
C CYS A 92 -32.35 -5.97 -13.53
N THR A 93 -32.88 -7.11 -13.96
CA THR A 93 -34.31 -7.26 -14.33
C THR A 93 -35.20 -7.46 -13.11
N LYS A 94 -34.66 -8.08 -12.05
CA LYS A 94 -35.34 -8.23 -10.77
C LYS A 94 -35.34 -6.93 -9.95
N TYR A 95 -34.28 -6.14 -10.04
CA TYR A 95 -34.11 -4.89 -9.30
C TYR A 95 -33.85 -3.68 -10.21
N PRO A 96 -34.83 -3.25 -11.03
CA PRO A 96 -34.64 -2.17 -12.01
C PRO A 96 -34.30 -0.82 -11.35
N SER A 97 -34.88 -0.52 -10.18
CA SER A 97 -34.58 0.69 -9.43
C SER A 97 -33.11 0.75 -8.98
N LEU A 98 -32.54 -0.40 -8.60
CA LEU A 98 -31.13 -0.51 -8.24
C LEU A 98 -30.24 -0.36 -9.48
N ALA A 99 -30.59 -1.02 -10.59
CA ALA A 99 -29.87 -0.88 -11.85
C ALA A 99 -29.80 0.57 -12.34
N ASN A 100 -30.91 1.32 -12.19
CA ASN A 100 -30.97 2.75 -12.51
C ASN A 100 -30.07 3.57 -11.58
N LYS A 101 -30.09 3.32 -10.26
CA LYS A 101 -29.21 4.00 -9.29
C LYS A 101 -27.73 3.71 -9.56
N LEU A 102 -27.42 2.49 -9.98
CA LEU A 102 -26.07 2.08 -10.38
C LEU A 102 -25.70 2.57 -11.79
N LYS A 103 -26.59 3.25 -12.54
CA LYS A 103 -26.36 3.74 -13.91
C LYS A 103 -25.86 2.63 -14.85
N VAL A 104 -26.58 1.52 -14.90
CA VAL A 104 -26.26 0.39 -15.80
C VAL A 104 -26.87 0.62 -17.18
N ASN A 105 -26.01 0.77 -18.19
CA ASN A 105 -26.44 1.09 -19.57
C ASN A 105 -26.56 -0.14 -20.48
N GLY A 106 -26.04 -1.31 -20.07
CA GLY A 106 -26.02 -2.50 -20.91
C GLY A 106 -25.61 -3.75 -20.12
N TYR A 107 -25.65 -4.91 -20.78
CA TYR A 107 -25.36 -6.20 -20.16
C TYR A 107 -24.46 -7.08 -21.05
N PRO A 108 -23.50 -7.84 -20.48
CA PRO A 108 -23.06 -7.77 -19.09
C PRO A 108 -22.13 -6.57 -18.82
N THR A 109 -22.25 -5.98 -17.64
CA THR A 109 -21.30 -4.99 -17.10
C THR A 109 -20.63 -5.59 -15.86
N ILE A 110 -19.30 -5.62 -15.84
CA ILE A 110 -18.52 -6.06 -14.67
C ILE A 110 -17.93 -4.81 -14.02
N ARG A 111 -18.11 -4.70 -12.69
CA ARG A 111 -17.60 -3.58 -11.91
C ARG A 111 -16.95 -4.08 -10.63
N LEU A 112 -15.84 -3.46 -10.26
CA LEU A 112 -15.21 -3.67 -8.97
C LEU A 112 -15.45 -2.44 -8.09
N TYR A 113 -16.01 -2.66 -6.91
CA TYR A 113 -16.19 -1.65 -5.87
C TYR A 113 -15.09 -1.82 -4.84
N ARG A 114 -14.32 -0.78 -4.58
CA ARG A 114 -13.25 -0.77 -3.58
C ARG A 114 -13.43 0.43 -2.67
N HIS A 115 -13.88 0.18 -1.43
CA HIS A 115 -14.10 1.24 -0.42
C HIS A 115 -14.92 2.43 -0.97
N GLY A 116 -16.03 2.14 -1.66
CA GLY A 116 -16.87 3.16 -2.30
C GLY A 116 -16.43 3.63 -3.69
N GLU A 117 -15.16 3.43 -4.07
CA GLU A 117 -14.69 3.73 -5.43
C GLU A 117 -15.14 2.67 -6.44
N LEU A 118 -15.46 3.12 -7.65
CA LEU A 118 -15.97 2.27 -8.72
C LEU A 118 -14.95 2.13 -9.85
N PHE A 119 -14.63 0.89 -10.21
CA PHE A 119 -13.79 0.55 -11.35
C PHE A 119 -14.58 -0.30 -12.34
N GLU A 120 -14.78 0.18 -13.56
CA GLU A 120 -15.50 -0.54 -14.61
C GLU A 120 -14.55 -1.37 -15.46
N TYR A 121 -14.91 -2.64 -15.70
CA TYR A 121 -14.11 -3.55 -16.51
C TYR A 121 -14.53 -3.52 -17.98
N THR A 122 -13.57 -3.23 -18.87
CA THR A 122 -13.78 -3.13 -20.32
C THR A 122 -12.97 -4.15 -21.14
N GLY A 123 -12.27 -5.08 -20.48
CA GLY A 123 -11.39 -6.05 -21.12
C GLY A 123 -12.08 -7.30 -21.68
N GLU A 124 -11.27 -8.28 -22.06
CA GLU A 124 -11.73 -9.56 -22.59
C GLU A 124 -12.50 -10.38 -21.54
N ARG A 125 -13.56 -11.09 -21.96
CA ARG A 125 -14.42 -11.87 -21.05
C ARG A 125 -13.84 -13.25 -20.71
N THR A 126 -12.53 -13.32 -20.50
CA THR A 126 -11.78 -14.52 -20.09
C THR A 126 -11.51 -14.47 -18.58
N LYS A 127 -11.26 -15.64 -17.97
CA LYS A 127 -11.01 -15.74 -16.53
C LYS A 127 -9.75 -14.97 -16.15
N GLU A 128 -8.70 -15.14 -16.94
CA GLU A 128 -7.37 -14.57 -16.72
C GLU A 128 -7.42 -13.05 -16.78
N ALA A 129 -8.13 -12.48 -17.75
CA ALA A 129 -8.22 -11.04 -17.91
C ALA A 129 -9.04 -10.36 -16.80
N ILE A 130 -10.09 -11.03 -16.28
CA ILE A 130 -10.86 -10.53 -15.14
C ILE A 130 -10.05 -10.63 -13.84
N MET A 131 -9.29 -11.71 -13.65
CA MET A 131 -8.41 -11.87 -12.50
C MET A 131 -7.29 -10.82 -12.50
N ASP A 132 -6.60 -10.62 -13.62
CA ASP A 132 -5.54 -9.60 -13.75
C ASP A 132 -6.09 -8.18 -13.49
N PHE A 133 -7.30 -7.86 -13.96
CA PHE A 133 -7.96 -6.61 -13.61
C PHE A 133 -8.24 -6.50 -12.12
N THR A 134 -8.78 -7.57 -11.51
CA THR A 134 -9.08 -7.59 -10.07
C THR A 134 -7.81 -7.33 -9.27
N ASP A 135 -6.73 -8.06 -9.56
CA ASP A 135 -5.43 -7.92 -8.88
C ASP A 135 -4.82 -6.52 -9.07
N LYS A 136 -4.94 -5.94 -10.26
CA LYS A 136 -4.48 -4.57 -10.55
C LYS A 136 -5.22 -3.54 -9.70
N VAL A 137 -6.54 -3.65 -9.60
CA VAL A 137 -7.38 -2.67 -8.90
C VAL A 137 -7.30 -2.84 -7.39
N THR A 138 -7.29 -4.07 -6.88
CA THR A 138 -7.14 -4.32 -5.45
C THR A 138 -5.73 -3.98 -4.96
N GLY A 139 -4.76 -3.87 -5.87
CA GLY A 139 -3.34 -3.92 -5.51
C GLY A 139 -2.99 -5.30 -4.98
N TYR A 140 -1.71 -5.52 -4.69
CA TYR A 140 -1.13 -6.76 -4.14
C TYR A 140 -1.67 -7.13 -2.73
N VAL A 141 -2.98 -7.16 -2.53
CA VAL A 141 -3.63 -7.75 -1.34
C VAL A 141 -3.74 -9.27 -1.55
N SER A 142 -2.61 -9.90 -1.87
CA SER A 142 -2.43 -11.36 -1.88
C SER A 142 -1.44 -11.76 -0.80
N ILE A 143 -1.62 -11.22 0.39
CA ILE A 143 -1.28 -11.96 1.60
C ILE A 143 -2.49 -11.76 2.49
N ALA A 144 -3.21 -12.85 2.71
CA ALA A 144 -4.25 -12.96 3.72
C ALA A 144 -3.88 -12.07 4.92
N GLN A 145 -4.81 -11.22 5.33
CA GLN A 145 -4.97 -11.01 6.76
C GLN A 145 -5.87 -12.16 7.14
N PRO A 146 -5.34 -13.30 7.62
CA PRO A 146 -6.18 -14.12 8.46
C PRO A 146 -6.55 -13.21 9.63
N CYS A 147 -7.83 -13.15 9.98
CA CYS A 147 -8.26 -12.57 11.25
C CYS A 147 -7.30 -13.09 12.33
N LEU A 148 -6.83 -12.25 13.27
CA LEU A 148 -5.94 -12.68 14.36
C LEU A 148 -6.43 -13.96 15.07
N VAL A 149 -7.75 -14.20 15.04
CA VAL A 149 -8.43 -15.40 15.53
C VAL A 149 -8.04 -16.67 14.75
N CYS A 150 -7.87 -16.62 13.42
CA CYS A 150 -7.46 -17.74 12.59
C CYS A 150 -5.96 -18.04 12.70
N ILE A 151 -5.12 -17.03 12.97
CA ILE A 151 -3.65 -17.19 13.14
C ILE A 151 -3.33 -17.97 14.41
N LYS A 152 -4.06 -17.68 15.51
CA LYS A 152 -3.83 -18.31 16.81
C LYS A 152 -4.04 -19.83 16.85
N MET A 153 -4.80 -20.41 15.92
CA MET A 153 -5.17 -21.83 15.99
C MET A 153 -4.54 -22.74 14.94
N HIS A 154 -4.04 -22.26 13.79
CA HIS A 154 -3.80 -23.15 12.63
C HIS A 154 -2.54 -22.95 11.78
N ILE A 155 -1.64 -22.00 12.06
CA ILE A 155 -0.49 -21.74 11.16
C ILE A 155 0.81 -21.65 11.96
N ARG A 156 1.38 -22.80 12.32
CA ARG A 156 2.80 -22.92 12.73
C ARG A 156 3.78 -22.86 11.55
N SER A 157 3.28 -22.87 10.31
CA SER A 157 4.11 -22.85 9.12
C SER A 157 3.52 -21.96 8.03
N LYS A 158 4.23 -20.90 7.64
CA LYS A 158 3.95 -20.19 6.39
C LYS A 158 4.75 -20.86 5.26
N LEU A 159 4.10 -21.19 4.15
CA LEU A 159 4.78 -21.57 2.90
C LEU A 159 4.97 -20.30 2.06
N VAL A 160 6.19 -19.76 2.03
CA VAL A 160 6.58 -18.74 1.04
C VAL A 160 7.65 -19.37 0.15
N GLY A 161 7.36 -19.52 -1.14
CA GLY A 161 8.31 -20.11 -2.09
C GLY A 161 8.71 -21.57 -1.80
N GLY A 162 7.83 -22.36 -1.18
CA GLY A 162 8.07 -23.77 -0.86
C GLY A 162 8.89 -24.02 0.41
N LYS A 163 9.23 -22.98 1.19
CA LYS A 163 9.89 -23.13 2.50
C LYS A 163 8.89 -22.86 3.63
N SER A 164 8.87 -23.74 4.63
CA SER A 164 8.11 -23.59 5.87
C SER A 164 8.88 -22.74 6.88
N PHE A 165 8.24 -21.70 7.41
CA PHE A 165 8.78 -20.91 8.53
C PHE A 165 8.11 -21.34 9.83
N GLU A 166 8.88 -21.87 10.77
CA GLU A 166 8.42 -22.16 12.13
C GLU A 166 8.64 -20.96 13.03
N PHE A 167 7.62 -20.59 13.81
CA PHE A 167 7.73 -19.61 14.87
C PHE A 167 8.50 -20.21 16.06
N SER A 168 9.56 -19.53 16.50
CA SER A 168 10.25 -19.84 17.75
C SER A 168 9.82 -18.86 18.84
N GLU A 169 9.72 -19.31 20.09
CA GLU A 169 9.35 -18.42 21.22
C GLU A 169 10.35 -17.26 21.41
N ASP A 170 11.58 -17.42 20.90
CA ASP A 170 12.62 -16.39 20.90
C ASP A 170 12.30 -15.19 19.97
N ASP A 171 11.37 -15.34 19.02
CA ASP A 171 11.02 -14.30 18.05
C ASP A 171 9.98 -13.28 18.60
N GLY A 172 9.60 -13.40 19.89
CA GLY A 172 8.76 -12.43 20.59
C GLY A 172 7.26 -12.64 20.42
N ASP A 173 6.51 -11.55 20.28
CA ASP A 173 5.05 -11.60 20.09
C ASP A 173 4.73 -12.19 18.71
N LEU A 174 3.87 -13.22 18.66
CA LEU A 174 3.45 -13.89 17.42
C LEU A 174 2.94 -12.88 16.38
N GLU A 175 2.27 -11.83 16.83
CA GLU A 175 1.78 -10.76 15.95
C GLU A 175 2.94 -10.01 15.30
N ARG A 176 4.01 -9.67 16.06
CA ARG A 176 5.19 -9.01 15.51
C ARG A 176 5.94 -9.90 14.54
N TRP A 177 6.09 -11.19 14.88
CA TRP A 177 6.68 -12.16 13.96
C TRP A 177 5.88 -12.23 12.66
N PHE A 178 4.54 -12.36 12.76
CA PHE A 178 3.67 -12.41 11.60
C PHE A 178 3.77 -11.15 10.75
N GLN A 179 3.75 -9.96 11.37
CA GLN A 179 3.92 -8.68 10.67
C GLN A 179 5.27 -8.58 9.96
N SER A 180 6.35 -9.07 10.58
CA SER A 180 7.70 -9.06 10.00
C SER A 180 7.85 -10.05 8.83
N GLU A 181 7.19 -11.20 8.91
CA GLU A 181 7.28 -12.30 7.93
C GLU A 181 6.17 -12.21 6.88
N ARG A 182 5.21 -11.27 7.03
CA ARG A 182 4.08 -11.09 6.13
C ARG A 182 4.58 -10.81 4.71
N TRP A 183 5.56 -9.93 4.57
CA TRP A 183 5.98 -9.34 3.31
C TRP A 183 6.66 -10.34 2.37
N PRO A 184 6.42 -10.23 1.04
CA PRO A 184 7.21 -10.98 0.08
C PRO A 184 8.64 -10.47 0.13
N ALA A 185 9.61 -11.30 -0.26
CA ALA A 185 11.00 -10.92 -0.11
C ALA A 185 11.41 -9.69 -0.96
N PHE A 186 10.68 -9.37 -2.06
CA PHE A 186 10.91 -8.19 -2.92
C PHE A 186 9.60 -7.46 -3.30
N PRO A 187 8.93 -6.79 -2.34
CA PRO A 187 7.68 -6.10 -2.60
C PRO A 187 7.88 -4.84 -3.43
N LEU A 188 6.89 -4.52 -4.28
CA LEU A 188 6.71 -3.16 -4.79
C LEU A 188 6.16 -2.29 -3.67
N ILE A 189 6.80 -1.15 -3.44
CA ILE A 189 6.38 -0.21 -2.41
C ILE A 189 5.79 1.03 -3.04
N LYS A 190 4.62 1.41 -2.53
CA LYS A 190 3.97 2.68 -2.78
C LYS A 190 4.11 3.58 -1.56
N HIS A 191 3.75 4.85 -1.71
CA HIS A 191 3.82 5.84 -0.64
C HIS A 191 3.04 5.40 0.61
N GLU A 192 1.89 4.73 0.45
CA GLU A 192 1.09 4.23 1.59
C GLU A 192 1.80 3.11 2.36
N THR A 193 2.34 2.13 1.64
CA THR A 193 2.89 0.90 2.23
C THR A 193 4.30 1.09 2.81
N LEU A 194 5.03 2.14 2.40
CA LEU A 194 6.42 2.36 2.83
C LEU A 194 6.57 2.42 4.35
N TYR A 195 5.68 3.19 5.00
CA TYR A 195 5.69 3.34 6.45
C TYR A 195 5.30 2.06 7.16
N GLU A 196 4.32 1.33 6.63
CA GLU A 196 3.88 0.05 7.20
C GLU A 196 5.03 -0.97 7.22
N ILE A 197 5.75 -1.16 6.11
CA ILE A 197 6.85 -2.14 6.09
C ILE A 197 7.96 -1.75 7.05
N GLY A 198 8.37 -0.49 7.01
CA GLY A 198 9.51 -0.03 7.79
C GLY A 198 9.25 -0.02 9.30
N THR A 199 8.03 0.36 9.72
CA THR A 199 7.64 0.37 11.14
C THR A 199 7.34 -1.04 11.66
N CYS A 200 6.64 -1.88 10.89
CA CYS A 200 6.32 -3.24 11.32
C CYS A 200 7.56 -4.12 11.45
N CYS A 201 8.57 -3.92 10.60
CA CYS A 201 9.73 -4.80 10.58
C CYS A 201 10.87 -4.34 11.52
N ASN A 202 10.95 -3.04 11.86
CA ASN A 202 12.15 -2.43 12.45
C ASN A 202 13.44 -2.84 11.72
N LYS A 203 13.35 -2.93 10.38
CA LYS A 203 14.42 -3.33 9.47
C LYS A 203 14.81 -2.13 8.60
N TYR A 204 16.08 -2.09 8.19
CA TYR A 204 16.52 -1.20 7.13
C TYR A 204 15.93 -1.65 5.79
N LEU A 205 15.23 -0.76 5.11
CA LEU A 205 14.72 -1.00 3.76
C LEU A 205 15.83 -0.71 2.77
N VAL A 206 16.25 -1.73 2.01
CA VAL A 206 17.17 -1.55 0.89
C VAL A 206 16.31 -1.32 -0.35
N VAL A 207 16.24 -0.06 -0.77
CA VAL A 207 15.34 0.40 -1.82
C VAL A 207 16.05 0.38 -3.15
N PHE A 208 15.51 -0.38 -4.11
CA PHE A 208 15.88 -0.32 -5.50
C PHE A 208 14.91 0.58 -6.28
N VAL A 209 15.44 1.59 -6.94
CA VAL A 209 14.66 2.48 -7.80
C VAL A 209 14.80 1.99 -9.23
N LEU A 210 13.70 1.49 -9.81
CA LEU A 210 13.69 0.82 -11.10
C LEU A 210 12.44 1.21 -11.88
N ASP A 211 12.52 1.12 -13.20
CA ASP A 211 11.32 1.03 -14.03
C ASP A 211 10.95 -0.45 -14.25
N PHE A 212 9.69 -0.72 -14.58
CA PHE A 212 9.25 -2.06 -14.96
C PHE A 212 10.08 -2.70 -16.08
N VAL A 213 10.57 -1.89 -17.03
CA VAL A 213 11.45 -2.35 -18.12
C VAL A 213 12.79 -2.83 -17.55
N GLU A 214 13.40 -2.04 -16.67
CA GLU A 214 14.69 -2.35 -16.04
C GLU A 214 14.59 -3.59 -15.14
N LYS A 215 13.51 -3.69 -14.35
CA LYS A 215 13.24 -4.87 -13.50
C LYS A 215 13.13 -6.17 -14.30
N ARG A 216 12.56 -6.13 -15.52
CA ARG A 216 12.37 -7.32 -16.36
C ARG A 216 13.66 -7.81 -17.02
N LYS A 217 14.64 -6.94 -17.25
CA LYS A 217 15.93 -7.33 -17.85
C LYS A 217 16.53 -8.54 -17.12
N THR A 218 17.03 -9.50 -17.89
CA THR A 218 17.62 -10.73 -17.34
C THR A 218 18.87 -10.42 -16.51
N ASN A 219 19.66 -9.45 -16.96
CA ASN A 219 20.88 -8.98 -16.30
C ASN A 219 20.65 -7.72 -15.44
N SER A 220 19.45 -7.56 -14.87
CA SER A 220 19.22 -6.43 -13.96
C SER A 220 20.09 -6.59 -12.72
N PRO A 221 20.73 -5.50 -12.23
CA PRO A 221 21.59 -5.55 -11.05
C PRO A 221 20.87 -6.16 -9.84
N VAL A 222 19.56 -5.91 -9.75
CA VAL A 222 18.67 -6.45 -8.72
C VAL A 222 18.67 -7.98 -8.69
N LYS A 223 18.52 -8.65 -9.85
CA LYS A 223 18.52 -10.14 -9.90
C LYS A 223 19.87 -10.71 -9.48
N ARG A 224 20.97 -10.01 -9.82
CA ARG A 224 22.32 -10.38 -9.41
C ARG A 224 22.49 -10.31 -7.89
N TYR A 225 22.06 -9.21 -7.26
CA TYR A 225 22.14 -9.05 -5.81
C TYR A 225 21.15 -9.93 -5.04
N TRP A 226 19.99 -10.20 -5.65
CA TRP A 226 18.90 -10.96 -5.05
C TRP A 226 19.32 -12.35 -4.58
N SER A 227 20.03 -13.10 -5.43
CA SER A 227 20.45 -14.48 -5.13
C SER A 227 21.37 -14.55 -3.90
N LYS A 228 22.30 -13.59 -3.79
CA LYS A 228 23.26 -13.48 -2.70
C LYS A 228 22.63 -12.92 -1.42
N TYR A 229 21.72 -11.96 -1.56
CA TYR A 229 21.00 -11.44 -0.40
C TYR A 229 20.16 -12.55 0.28
N LEU A 230 19.51 -13.41 -0.52
CA LEU A 230 18.77 -14.55 0.01
C LEU A 230 19.63 -15.51 0.85
N SER A 231 20.94 -15.60 0.57
CA SER A 231 21.85 -16.44 1.34
C SER A 231 22.32 -15.78 2.64
N LEU A 232 22.44 -14.45 2.66
CA LEU A 232 22.85 -13.69 3.85
C LEU A 232 21.79 -13.64 4.94
N LYS A 233 20.52 -13.90 4.60
CA LYS A 233 19.39 -14.03 5.54
C LYS A 233 19.44 -12.99 6.68
N SER A 234 19.85 -11.76 6.36
CA SER A 234 20.10 -10.73 7.35
C SER A 234 18.75 -10.26 7.88
N ARG A 235 18.42 -10.68 9.10
CA ARG A 235 17.17 -10.35 9.81
C ARG A 235 16.93 -8.84 9.89
N GLN A 236 17.96 -8.02 9.67
CA GLN A 236 17.90 -6.58 9.79
C GLN A 236 17.56 -5.82 8.50
N PHE A 237 17.71 -6.42 7.33
CA PHE A 237 17.45 -5.74 6.06
C PHE A 237 16.19 -6.31 5.41
N GLN A 238 15.50 -5.48 4.63
CA GLN A 238 14.39 -5.90 3.77
C GLN A 238 14.59 -5.27 2.40
N LEU A 239 14.70 -6.12 1.37
CA LEU A 239 14.79 -5.63 0.00
C LEU A 239 13.40 -5.17 -0.47
N VAL A 240 13.35 -3.99 -1.07
CA VAL A 240 12.14 -3.41 -1.64
C VAL A 240 12.47 -2.69 -2.94
N TRP A 241 11.46 -2.42 -3.76
CA TRP A 241 11.65 -1.59 -4.95
C TRP A 241 10.53 -0.59 -5.16
N PHE A 242 10.90 0.54 -5.77
CA PHE A 242 9.98 1.57 -6.23
C PHE A 242 9.87 1.51 -7.75
N ASP A 243 8.65 1.76 -8.24
CA ASP A 243 8.38 1.96 -9.65
C ASP A 243 8.63 3.43 -10.01
N GLY A 244 9.67 3.68 -10.79
CA GLY A 244 10.15 5.01 -11.12
C GLY A 244 10.88 5.72 -9.98
N ASN A 245 11.32 6.96 -10.23
CA ASN A 245 12.13 7.75 -9.30
C ASN A 245 11.35 8.77 -8.47
N SER A 246 10.03 8.91 -8.63
CA SER A 246 9.24 9.95 -7.97
C SER A 246 9.28 9.85 -6.45
N LEU A 247 8.99 8.66 -5.90
CA LEU A 247 9.02 8.40 -4.46
C LEU A 247 10.45 8.50 -3.90
N ALA A 248 11.44 7.97 -4.62
CA ALA A 248 12.84 8.09 -4.23
C ALA A 248 13.31 9.55 -4.19
N SER A 249 12.93 10.35 -5.19
CA SER A 249 13.30 11.76 -5.28
C SER A 249 12.64 12.59 -4.18
N SER A 250 11.42 12.24 -3.79
CA SER A 250 10.74 12.84 -2.64
C SER A 250 11.43 12.52 -1.31
N ILE A 251 11.89 11.28 -1.12
CA ILE A 251 12.58 10.85 0.11
C ILE A 251 13.98 11.47 0.20
N LEU A 252 14.74 11.39 -0.89
CA LEU A 252 16.14 11.84 -0.96
C LEU A 252 16.28 13.35 -1.20
N LEU A 253 15.17 14.06 -1.46
CA LEU A 253 15.15 15.49 -1.78
C LEU A 253 16.19 15.88 -2.85
N ARG A 254 16.30 15.03 -3.89
CA ARG A 254 17.14 15.26 -5.07
C ARG A 254 16.60 14.48 -6.26
N ALA A 255 17.00 14.85 -7.47
CA ALA A 255 16.71 14.02 -8.65
C ALA A 255 17.48 12.70 -8.56
N VAL A 256 16.76 11.58 -8.60
CA VAL A 256 17.33 10.25 -8.46
C VAL A 256 17.36 9.55 -9.83
N PRO A 257 18.54 9.06 -10.29
CA PRO A 257 18.62 8.33 -11.55
C PRO A 257 18.01 6.94 -11.44
N ILE A 258 17.66 6.36 -12.59
CA ILE A 258 17.16 4.99 -12.73
C ILE A 258 18.18 4.22 -13.57
N PRO A 259 18.74 3.09 -13.09
CA PRO A 259 18.53 2.47 -11.77
C PRO A 259 19.35 3.15 -10.66
N SER A 260 18.83 3.14 -9.43
CA SER A 260 19.60 3.55 -8.23
C SER A 260 19.25 2.72 -7.00
N LEU A 261 20.09 2.82 -5.96
CA LEU A 261 19.94 2.10 -4.70
C LEU A 261 20.27 3.00 -3.51
N PHE A 262 19.50 2.84 -2.44
CA PHE A 262 19.78 3.44 -1.14
C PHE A 262 19.22 2.57 -0.01
N ALA A 263 19.79 2.66 1.18
CA ALA A 263 19.19 2.09 2.38
C ALA A 263 18.40 3.17 3.12
N PHE A 264 17.24 2.82 3.67
CA PHE A 264 16.33 3.74 4.34
C PHE A 264 15.81 3.12 5.63
N ASN A 265 15.90 3.85 6.73
CA ASN A 265 15.27 3.49 7.99
C ASN A 265 13.97 4.29 8.13
N ALA A 266 12.83 3.61 8.13
CA ALA A 266 11.54 4.28 8.22
C ALA A 266 11.24 4.85 9.61
N THR A 267 11.85 4.31 10.66
CA THR A 267 11.64 4.76 12.04
C THR A 267 12.38 6.08 12.29
N SER A 268 13.64 6.19 11.82
CA SER A 268 14.45 7.40 11.99
C SER A 268 14.38 8.36 10.80
N HIS A 269 13.77 7.95 9.69
CA HIS A 269 13.75 8.65 8.39
C HIS A 269 15.15 8.91 7.80
N TYR A 270 16.19 8.23 8.31
CA TYR A 270 17.54 8.35 7.78
C TYR A 270 17.72 7.49 6.52
N HIS A 271 18.46 8.04 5.56
CA HIS A 271 18.83 7.34 4.35
C HIS A 271 20.35 7.31 4.19
N TYR A 272 20.82 6.25 3.56
CA TYR A 272 22.23 5.95 3.33
C TYR A 272 22.42 5.66 1.85
N LEU A 273 23.42 6.29 1.25
CA LEU A 273 23.74 6.15 -0.16
C LEU A 273 25.08 5.40 -0.30
N PRO A 274 25.19 4.46 -1.25
CA PRO A 274 26.49 3.87 -1.58
C PRO A 274 27.42 4.94 -2.18
N GLU A 275 28.73 4.72 -2.03
CA GLU A 275 29.76 5.60 -2.63
C GLU A 275 29.79 5.45 -4.16
N ASP A 276 29.56 4.24 -4.65
CA ASP A 276 29.53 3.92 -6.08
C ASP A 276 28.11 4.00 -6.66
N ASP A 277 28.02 4.49 -7.91
CA ASP A 277 26.79 4.39 -8.69
C ASP A 277 26.43 2.92 -8.98
N MET A 278 25.13 2.65 -9.12
CA MET A 278 24.59 1.31 -9.35
C MET A 278 25.18 0.58 -10.57
N ALA A 279 25.68 1.32 -11.57
CA ALA A 279 26.35 0.75 -12.74
C ALA A 279 27.70 0.12 -12.39
N ASN A 280 28.43 0.71 -11.43
CA ASN A 280 29.77 0.30 -11.03
C ASN A 280 29.78 -0.53 -9.74
N LEU A 281 28.67 -0.53 -9.00
CA LEU A 281 28.54 -1.28 -7.76
C LEU A 281 28.78 -2.78 -8.00
N THR A 282 29.74 -3.35 -7.30
CA THR A 282 29.98 -4.79 -7.25
C THR A 282 29.12 -5.42 -6.15
N GLU A 283 28.94 -6.75 -6.21
CA GLU A 283 28.22 -7.47 -5.14
C GLU A 283 28.89 -7.31 -3.78
N GLU A 284 30.23 -7.32 -3.75
CA GLU A 284 31.01 -7.18 -2.52
C GLU A 284 30.90 -5.76 -1.97
N ALA A 285 30.95 -4.73 -2.83
CA ALA A 285 30.74 -3.35 -2.43
C ALA A 285 29.34 -3.13 -1.84
N LEU A 286 28.30 -3.77 -2.39
CA LEU A 286 26.96 -3.72 -1.80
C LEU A 286 26.92 -4.34 -0.40
N LEU A 287 27.57 -5.49 -0.20
CA LEU A 287 27.60 -6.14 1.12
C LEU A 287 28.38 -5.33 2.15
N LEU A 288 29.53 -4.79 1.76
CA LEU A 288 30.31 -3.88 2.60
C LEU A 288 29.51 -2.63 2.94
N PHE A 289 28.78 -2.06 1.99
CA PHE A 289 27.87 -0.94 2.24
C PHE A 289 26.82 -1.29 3.28
N LEU A 290 26.12 -2.42 3.13
CA LEU A 290 25.09 -2.83 4.10
C LEU A 290 25.69 -3.12 5.49
N GLN A 291 26.87 -3.73 5.56
CA GLN A 291 27.58 -3.94 6.83
C GLN A 291 27.97 -2.62 7.49
N ARG A 292 28.45 -1.63 6.71
CA ARG A 292 28.74 -0.30 7.23
C ARG A 292 27.48 0.43 7.73
N VAL A 293 26.33 0.21 7.07
CA VAL A 293 25.04 0.75 7.54
C VAL A 293 24.64 0.12 8.87
N ASP A 294 24.80 -1.19 9.05
CA ASP A 294 24.54 -1.89 10.31
C ASP A 294 25.47 -1.41 11.44
N ASN A 295 26.77 -1.27 11.15
CA ASN A 295 27.77 -0.77 12.11
C ASN A 295 27.59 0.71 12.47
N GLY A 296 26.82 1.48 11.69
CA GLY A 296 26.67 2.93 11.86
C GLY A 296 27.84 3.75 11.32
N ASP A 297 28.72 3.16 10.50
CA ASP A 297 29.93 3.81 9.94
C ASP A 297 29.63 4.68 8.70
N VAL A 298 28.39 4.67 8.20
CA VAL A 298 27.99 5.47 7.04
C VAL A 298 27.48 6.83 7.50
N LYS A 299 28.03 7.90 6.93
CA LYS A 299 27.56 9.27 7.15
C LYS A 299 26.07 9.35 6.84
N VAL A 300 25.27 9.64 7.86
CA VAL A 300 23.83 9.87 7.70
C VAL A 300 23.65 11.15 6.90
N THR A 301 22.94 11.06 5.77
CA THR A 301 22.50 12.24 5.04
C THR A 301 21.20 12.71 5.69
N ILE A 302 21.33 13.64 6.62
CA ILE A 302 20.17 14.30 7.25
C ILE A 302 19.55 15.24 6.21
N ARG A 303 18.23 15.42 6.27
CA ARG A 303 17.50 16.45 5.54
C ARG A 303 18.04 17.84 5.89
N ALA A 304 19.15 18.26 5.29
CA ALA A 304 19.38 19.67 5.10
C ALA A 304 18.37 20.12 4.06
N ALA A 305 17.49 21.06 4.42
CA ALA A 305 16.68 21.81 3.48
C ALA A 305 17.57 22.73 2.62
N ASP A 306 18.64 22.16 2.07
CA ASP A 306 19.51 22.82 1.13
C ASP A 306 18.71 23.11 -0.13
N VAL A 307 19.14 24.16 -0.83
CA VAL A 307 18.54 24.85 -1.98
C VAL A 307 17.96 23.93 -3.08
N GLY A 308 18.26 22.63 -3.06
CA GLY A 308 17.69 21.61 -3.93
C GLY A 308 16.17 21.49 -3.91
N TRP A 309 15.47 21.80 -2.80
CA TRP A 309 14.00 21.75 -2.79
C TRP A 309 13.36 22.77 -3.75
N PHE A 310 13.98 23.93 -3.95
CA PHE A 310 13.57 24.89 -4.98
C PHE A 310 13.67 24.24 -6.37
N ASN A 311 14.81 23.62 -6.69
CA ASN A 311 15.01 22.96 -7.98
C ASN A 311 14.00 21.83 -8.21
N ILE A 312 13.65 21.07 -7.17
CA ILE A 312 12.64 20.01 -7.24
C ILE A 312 11.24 20.58 -7.48
N MET A 313 10.90 21.68 -6.80
CA MET A 313 9.61 22.34 -6.97
C MET A 313 9.45 22.85 -8.40
N PHE A 314 10.48 23.51 -8.95
CA PHE A 314 10.49 23.98 -10.34
C PHE A 314 10.52 22.84 -11.37
N SER A 315 11.16 21.71 -11.05
CA SER A 315 11.21 20.55 -11.96
C SER A 315 9.89 19.78 -12.01
N ASN A 316 9.18 19.65 -10.89
CA ASN A 316 7.93 18.86 -10.84
C ASN A 316 6.69 19.69 -11.19
N GLN A 317 6.62 20.94 -10.73
CA GLN A 317 5.45 21.81 -10.89
C GLN A 317 5.86 23.27 -11.15
N PRO A 318 6.39 23.59 -12.35
CA PRO A 318 6.96 24.91 -12.65
C PRO A 318 5.95 26.04 -12.51
N LEU A 319 4.70 25.83 -12.95
CA LEU A 319 3.65 26.86 -12.84
C LEU A 319 3.31 27.22 -11.39
N LEU A 320 3.18 26.20 -10.54
CA LEU A 320 2.90 26.41 -9.12
C LEU A 320 4.08 27.09 -8.42
N ALA A 321 5.32 26.69 -8.75
CA ALA A 321 6.52 27.33 -8.22
C ALA A 321 6.61 28.81 -8.62
N CYS A 322 6.34 29.13 -9.89
CA CYS A 322 6.26 30.51 -10.38
C CYS A 322 5.17 31.31 -9.67
N CYS A 323 3.99 30.75 -9.41
CA CYS A 323 2.95 31.43 -8.66
C CYS A 323 3.33 31.63 -7.18
N LEU A 324 3.92 30.63 -6.53
CA LEU A 324 4.27 30.67 -5.11
C LEU A 324 5.37 31.70 -4.81
N PHE A 325 6.38 31.82 -5.69
CA PHE A 325 7.50 32.74 -5.47
C PHE A 325 7.41 34.03 -6.29
N GLY A 326 6.95 33.93 -7.54
CA GLY A 326 6.87 35.07 -8.45
C GLY A 326 5.78 36.07 -8.06
N LEU A 327 4.64 35.63 -7.54
CA LEU A 327 3.57 36.54 -7.13
C LEU A 327 3.95 37.36 -5.88
N PRO A 328 4.48 36.77 -4.78
CA PRO A 328 4.97 37.55 -3.65
C PRO A 328 6.13 38.48 -4.01
N LEU A 329 7.09 38.03 -4.83
CA LEU A 329 8.21 38.89 -5.29
C LEU A 329 7.71 40.03 -6.17
N GLY A 330 6.74 39.78 -7.05
CA GLY A 330 6.08 40.79 -7.86
C GLY A 330 5.36 41.84 -7.01
N ILE A 331 4.59 41.40 -6.01
CA ILE A 331 3.90 42.29 -5.07
C ILE A 331 4.92 43.10 -4.25
N ALA A 332 5.97 42.46 -3.71
CA ALA A 332 7.00 43.14 -2.94
C ALA A 332 7.75 44.19 -3.80
N SER A 333 8.04 43.88 -5.05
CA SER A 333 8.64 44.83 -6.01
C SER A 333 7.74 46.05 -6.24
N VAL A 334 6.42 45.84 -6.43
CA VAL A 334 5.45 46.94 -6.58
C VAL A 334 5.37 47.77 -5.30
N ILE A 335 5.35 47.15 -4.12
CA ILE A 335 5.35 47.87 -2.84
C ILE A 335 6.61 48.71 -2.69
N CYS A 336 7.80 48.14 -2.92
CA CYS A 336 9.06 48.87 -2.87
C CYS A 336 9.10 50.02 -3.88
N TYR A 337 8.60 49.81 -5.09
CA TYR A 337 8.49 50.87 -6.10
C TYR A 337 7.55 51.99 -5.64
N THR A 338 6.39 51.67 -5.06
CA THR A 338 5.46 52.69 -4.54
C THR A 338 6.05 53.49 -3.39
N ILE A 339 6.78 52.85 -2.45
CA ILE A 339 7.45 53.53 -1.34
C ILE A 339 8.55 54.46 -1.86
N CYS A 340 9.34 54.01 -2.83
CA CYS A 340 10.40 54.83 -3.43
C CYS A 340 9.87 55.96 -4.34
N SER A 341 8.66 55.81 -4.88
CA SER A 341 8.04 56.79 -5.79
C SER A 341 7.11 57.76 -5.07
N THR A 342 6.71 57.48 -3.83
CA THR A 342 6.07 58.47 -2.95
C THR A 342 7.13 59.45 -2.48
N ASP A 343 7.28 60.52 -3.25
CA ASP A 343 7.97 61.74 -2.88
C ASP A 343 7.38 62.23 -1.54
N VAL A 344 8.12 62.07 -0.44
CA VAL A 344 7.82 62.74 0.84
C VAL A 344 8.16 64.23 0.64
N SER A 345 7.35 64.88 -0.17
CA SER A 345 7.23 66.34 -0.26
C SER A 345 6.12 66.79 0.69
N MET A 346 6.27 66.46 1.97
CA MET A 346 5.48 67.04 3.05
C MET A 346 6.41 67.71 4.06
N SER A 347 6.74 68.96 3.75
CA SER A 347 6.82 70.08 4.71
C SER A 347 7.43 69.79 6.09
N THR A 348 8.75 69.96 6.24
CA THR A 348 9.34 70.27 7.56
C THR A 348 10.52 71.24 7.44
N ASP A 349 10.48 72.15 6.47
CA ASP A 349 11.47 73.23 6.32
C ASP A 349 10.75 74.55 5.97
N GLU A 350 9.95 75.06 6.91
CA GLU A 350 9.59 76.49 6.97
C GLU A 350 10.14 77.09 8.27
N VAL A 351 11.41 77.53 8.17
CA VAL A 351 11.94 78.83 8.64
C VAL A 351 11.27 79.41 9.89
N TYR A 352 11.97 79.43 11.03
CA TYR A 352 12.09 80.62 11.90
C TYR A 352 13.37 80.57 12.74
N ASP A 353 14.15 81.65 12.59
CA ASP A 353 15.49 81.95 13.13
C ASP A 353 15.58 82.08 14.66
N GLU A 354 16.80 81.75 15.14
CA GLU A 354 17.59 82.38 16.21
C GLU A 354 16.89 82.93 17.46
N SER A 355 17.18 82.32 18.62
CA SER A 355 17.72 83.06 19.79
C SER A 355 18.10 82.09 20.90
N ASP A 356 19.41 81.95 21.07
CA ASP A 356 20.07 81.32 22.21
C ASP A 356 19.88 82.11 23.52
N GLU A 357 20.31 81.45 24.60
CA GLU A 357 20.74 82.02 25.89
C GLU A 357 19.70 82.19 27.01
N SER A 358 19.54 81.07 27.73
CA SER A 358 19.83 80.94 29.17
C SER A 358 19.61 82.16 30.06
N GLY A 359 18.59 82.08 30.91
CA GLY A 359 18.47 82.85 32.14
C GLY A 359 17.71 82.04 33.18
N THR A 360 18.42 81.21 33.94
CA THR A 360 17.90 80.65 35.20
C THR A 360 18.67 81.32 36.31
N ASP A 361 18.03 82.24 37.04
CA ASP A 361 18.40 82.61 38.41
C ASP A 361 17.20 83.31 39.07
N HIS A 362 16.55 82.59 39.99
CA HIS A 362 15.71 83.15 41.05
C HIS A 362 15.93 82.34 42.35
N GLU A 363 16.92 82.80 43.13
CA GLU A 363 16.77 83.34 44.49
C GLU A 363 16.13 82.49 45.62
N LYS A 364 16.92 82.16 46.68
CA LYS A 364 16.64 82.52 48.10
C LYS A 364 17.71 82.11 49.15
N ALA A 365 17.83 82.98 50.16
CA ALA A 365 18.69 83.04 51.36
C ALA A 365 20.05 83.74 51.10
N GLU A 366 20.34 84.94 51.61
CA GLU A 366 19.96 85.63 52.87
C GLU A 366 20.06 87.16 52.70
#